data_AF-H8MI03-F1
#
_entry.id   AF-H8MI03-F1
#
_cell.length_a   1.000
_cell.length_b   1.000
_cell.length_c   1.000
_cell.angle_alpha   90.00
_cell.angle_beta   90.00
_cell.angle_gamma   90.00
#
_symmetry.space_group_name_H-M   'P 1'
#
loop_
_entity.id
_entity.type
_entity.pdbx_description
1 polymer ?
#
loop_
_entity_poly.entity_id
_entity_poly.type
_entity_poly.pdbx_seq_one_letter_code
_entity_poly.pdbx_strand_id
1 'polypeptide(L)'
;MPDYNQKDIQEVFASYNRLRAAIHANPRFGFDFDWDTFCKVLSMLSIRARGSRLQNRITEQNQYQSIPANLNRGDIKTLDGKYVELKCSIVTAANDVATIRGIRPWQKLDAHLIVIIDFRNEDKPETYCFWLNKTEIEEECRTLKAGAVSGTKVANRANTNILLGFNLNVDKEDAHFKRWLKRYLRKNILL
;
A
#
# COMPACT_ATOMS: atom_id res chain seq x y z
N MET A 1 -17.32 22.80 -21.27
CA MET A 1 -16.67 21.47 -21.16
C MET A 1 -15.65 21.38 -22.27
N PRO A 2 -14.51 20.69 -22.11
CA PRO A 2 -13.62 20.46 -23.25
C PRO A 2 -14.38 19.64 -24.31
N ASP A 3 -14.36 20.10 -25.56
CA ASP A 3 -14.94 19.40 -26.69
C ASP A 3 -13.96 18.30 -27.15
N TYR A 4 -14.13 17.09 -26.61
CA TYR A 4 -13.44 15.91 -27.12
C TYR A 4 -14.26 15.28 -28.25
N ASN A 5 -13.65 15.08 -29.41
CA ASN A 5 -14.32 14.36 -30.49
C ASN A 5 -14.15 12.82 -30.31
N GLN A 6 -14.97 12.03 -31.00
CA GLN A 6 -14.95 10.57 -30.88
C GLN A 6 -13.59 9.95 -31.23
N LYS A 7 -12.87 10.53 -32.19
CA LYS A 7 -11.55 10.05 -32.63
C LYS A 7 -10.51 10.29 -31.53
N ASP A 8 -10.50 11.45 -30.90
CA ASP A 8 -9.59 11.76 -29.79
C ASP A 8 -9.75 10.75 -28.64
N ILE A 9 -11.01 10.44 -28.29
CA ILE A 9 -11.33 9.45 -27.26
C ILE A 9 -10.78 8.06 -27.64
N GLN A 10 -10.96 7.64 -28.89
CA GLN A 10 -10.46 6.35 -29.37
C GLN A 10 -8.93 6.27 -29.34
N GLU A 11 -8.23 7.34 -29.72
CA GLU A 11 -6.77 7.39 -29.72
C GLU A 11 -6.18 7.33 -28.31
N VAL A 12 -6.78 8.06 -27.36
CA VAL A 12 -6.41 8.02 -25.94
C VAL A 12 -6.64 6.62 -25.38
N PHE A 13 -7.81 6.02 -25.66
CA PHE A 13 -8.16 4.70 -25.15
C PHE A 13 -7.26 3.60 -25.72
N ALA A 14 -6.92 3.66 -27.01
CA ALA A 14 -5.98 2.74 -27.65
C ALA A 14 -4.58 2.86 -27.03
N SER A 15 -4.12 4.08 -26.76
CA SER A 15 -2.81 4.32 -26.12
C SER A 15 -2.78 3.83 -24.67
N TYR A 16 -3.84 4.11 -23.91
CA TYR A 16 -4.01 3.59 -22.55
C TYR A 16 -3.97 2.06 -22.49
N ASN A 17 -4.69 1.38 -23.40
CA ASN A 17 -4.72 -0.09 -23.44
C ASN A 17 -3.37 -0.70 -23.83
N ARG A 18 -2.64 -0.09 -24.78
CA ARG A 18 -1.28 -0.52 -25.13
C ARG A 18 -0.33 -0.40 -23.94
N LEU A 19 -0.35 0.74 -23.24
CA LEU A 19 0.46 0.95 -22.05
C LEU A 19 0.10 -0.06 -20.95
N ARG A 20 -1.19 -0.25 -20.69
CA ARG A 20 -1.68 -1.22 -19.70
C ARG A 20 -1.24 -2.64 -20.04
N ALA A 21 -1.31 -3.04 -21.30
CA ALA A 21 -0.82 -4.35 -21.74
C ALA A 21 0.69 -4.52 -21.47
N ALA A 22 1.50 -3.50 -21.77
CA ALA A 22 2.94 -3.51 -21.47
C ALA A 22 3.23 -3.62 -19.97
N ILE A 23 2.50 -2.87 -19.13
CA ILE A 23 2.61 -2.92 -17.67
C ILE A 23 2.30 -4.32 -17.12
N HIS A 24 1.27 -4.97 -17.68
CA HIS A 24 0.88 -6.33 -17.27
C HIS A 24 1.87 -7.40 -17.74
N ALA A 25 2.43 -7.26 -18.94
CA ALA A 25 3.38 -8.21 -19.52
C ALA A 25 4.73 -8.23 -18.78
N ASN A 26 5.15 -7.10 -18.18
CA ASN A 26 6.41 -6.99 -17.46
C ASN A 26 6.18 -6.68 -15.97
N PRO A 27 6.39 -7.64 -15.04
CA PRO A 27 6.30 -7.45 -13.59
C PRO A 27 7.26 -6.40 -13.00
N ARG A 28 8.30 -6.00 -13.74
CA ARG A 28 9.27 -4.96 -13.37
C ARG A 28 9.06 -3.65 -14.11
N PHE A 29 8.00 -3.53 -14.93
CA PHE A 29 7.72 -2.30 -15.67
C PHE A 29 7.67 -1.11 -14.71
N GLY A 30 8.45 -0.08 -15.03
CA GLY A 30 8.56 1.16 -14.28
C GLY A 30 9.52 1.14 -13.08
N PHE A 31 10.26 0.05 -12.83
CA PHE A 31 11.21 0.01 -11.72
C PHE A 31 12.37 1.00 -11.89
N ASP A 32 12.76 1.27 -13.13
CA ASP A 32 13.82 2.22 -13.48
C ASP A 32 13.30 3.65 -13.65
N PHE A 33 12.00 3.87 -13.50
CA PHE A 33 11.41 5.22 -13.54
C PHE A 33 11.59 5.92 -12.19
N ASP A 34 11.55 7.25 -12.23
CA ASP A 34 11.37 8.05 -11.02
C ASP A 34 10.11 7.64 -10.26
N TRP A 35 10.05 8.04 -8.98
CA TRP A 35 8.98 7.61 -8.09
C TRP A 35 7.59 8.07 -8.52
N ASP A 36 7.46 9.30 -9.03
CA ASP A 36 6.17 9.88 -9.42
C ASP A 36 5.61 9.15 -10.65
N THR A 37 6.47 8.89 -11.64
CA THR A 37 6.14 8.10 -12.83
C THR A 37 5.81 6.66 -12.46
N PHE A 38 6.55 6.04 -11.53
CA PHE A 38 6.24 4.70 -11.04
C PHE A 38 4.89 4.64 -10.31
N CYS A 39 4.56 5.66 -9.50
CA CYS A 39 3.26 5.75 -8.86
C CYS A 39 2.14 5.77 -9.93
N LYS A 40 2.31 6.51 -11.03
CA LYS A 40 1.34 6.54 -12.14
C LYS A 40 1.19 5.16 -12.79
N VAL A 41 2.27 4.39 -12.91
CA VAL A 41 2.20 2.98 -13.32
C VAL A 41 1.39 2.14 -12.32
N LEU A 42 1.60 2.32 -11.01
CA LEU A 42 0.82 1.62 -9.99
C LEU A 42 -0.67 1.95 -10.09
N SER A 43 -1.05 3.21 -10.32
CA SER A 43 -2.47 3.60 -10.40
C SER A 43 -3.22 2.87 -11.53
N MET A 44 -2.53 2.38 -12.57
CA MET A 44 -3.12 1.60 -13.67
C MET A 44 -3.35 0.12 -13.35
N LEU A 45 -2.78 -0.40 -12.26
CA LEU A 45 -2.88 -1.81 -11.87
C LEU A 45 -4.13 -2.08 -11.01
N SER A 46 -4.50 -3.36 -10.85
CA SER A 46 -5.49 -3.76 -9.83
C SER A 46 -4.91 -3.64 -8.42
N ILE A 47 -5.75 -3.51 -7.40
CA ILE A 47 -5.30 -3.37 -5.98
C ILE A 47 -4.29 -4.46 -5.58
N ARG A 48 -4.55 -5.72 -5.96
CA ARG A 48 -3.64 -6.85 -5.67
C ARG A 48 -2.30 -6.72 -6.40
N ALA A 49 -2.34 -6.36 -7.68
CA ALA A 49 -1.12 -6.20 -8.48
C ALA A 49 -0.29 -4.99 -8.01
N ARG A 50 -0.95 -3.90 -7.58
CA ARG A 50 -0.30 -2.72 -6.99
C ARG A 50 0.55 -3.08 -5.78
N GLY A 51 -0.04 -3.75 -4.80
CA GLY A 51 0.67 -4.14 -3.57
C GLY A 51 1.90 -5.00 -3.87
N SER A 52 1.74 -6.00 -4.76
CA SER A 52 2.85 -6.88 -5.15
C SER A 52 3.94 -6.13 -5.91
N ARG A 53 3.57 -5.21 -6.82
CA ARG A 53 4.51 -4.42 -7.62
C ARG A 53 5.32 -3.46 -6.75
N LEU A 54 4.64 -2.75 -5.84
CA LEU A 54 5.28 -1.86 -4.89
C LEU A 54 6.25 -2.61 -3.98
N GLN A 55 5.79 -3.73 -3.40
CA GLN A 55 6.62 -4.56 -2.53
C GLN A 55 7.91 -4.97 -3.24
N ASN A 56 7.80 -5.50 -4.46
CA ASN A 56 8.95 -5.95 -5.23
C ASN A 56 9.95 -4.80 -5.49
N ARG A 57 9.47 -3.59 -5.79
CA ARG A 57 10.35 -2.43 -6.01
C ARG A 57 11.07 -2.04 -4.71
N ILE A 58 10.34 -1.91 -3.60
CA ILE A 58 10.92 -1.59 -2.29
C ILE A 58 11.93 -2.66 -1.88
N THR A 59 11.61 -3.95 -2.08
CA THR A 59 12.53 -5.05 -1.78
C THR A 59 13.84 -4.89 -2.53
N GLU A 60 13.78 -4.61 -3.83
CA GLU A 60 14.97 -4.47 -4.66
C GLU A 60 15.79 -3.22 -4.33
N GLN A 61 15.14 -2.06 -4.25
CA GLN A 61 15.81 -0.78 -4.00
C GLN A 61 16.52 -0.77 -2.65
N ASN A 62 16.00 -1.49 -1.65
CA ASN A 62 16.60 -1.57 -0.32
C ASN A 62 17.41 -2.86 -0.09
N GLN A 63 17.61 -3.70 -1.11
CA GLN A 63 18.33 -4.98 -1.03
C GLN A 63 17.76 -5.93 0.04
N TYR A 64 16.45 -5.89 0.27
CA TYR A 64 15.78 -6.79 1.18
C TYR A 64 15.56 -8.17 0.56
N GLN A 65 15.29 -9.15 1.42
CA GLN A 65 14.96 -10.50 0.99
C GLN A 65 13.44 -10.70 0.98
N SER A 66 12.87 -11.14 -0.14
CA SER A 66 11.46 -11.57 -0.17
C SER A 66 11.23 -12.82 0.67
N ILE A 67 10.15 -12.85 1.44
CA ILE A 67 9.78 -13.97 2.30
C ILE A 67 8.61 -14.75 1.69
N PRO A 68 8.76 -16.07 1.48
CA PRO A 68 7.65 -16.92 1.04
C PRO A 68 6.46 -16.89 2.01
N ALA A 69 5.25 -16.74 1.47
CA ALA A 69 4.03 -16.63 2.26
C ALA A 69 3.75 -17.83 3.18
N ASN A 70 4.19 -19.04 2.80
CA ASN A 70 4.04 -20.27 3.59
C ASN A 70 4.83 -20.25 4.90
N LEU A 71 5.87 -19.42 5.02
CA LEU A 71 6.61 -19.25 6.28
C LEU A 71 5.84 -18.43 7.32
N ASN A 72 4.86 -17.63 6.88
CA ASN A 72 4.04 -16.78 7.74
C ASN A 72 4.91 -15.86 8.64
N ARG A 73 5.88 -15.16 8.01
CA ARG A 73 6.91 -14.31 8.64
C ARG A 73 7.00 -12.92 7.97
N GLY A 74 5.88 -12.32 7.59
CA GLY A 74 5.86 -11.09 6.79
C GLY A 74 6.12 -11.34 5.30
N ASP A 75 6.37 -10.24 4.59
CA ASP A 75 6.56 -10.18 3.13
C ASP A 75 8.04 -10.03 2.76
N ILE A 76 8.83 -9.38 3.63
CA ILE A 76 10.24 -9.09 3.42
C ILE A 76 11.05 -9.32 4.70
N LYS A 77 12.36 -9.49 4.54
CA LYS A 77 13.35 -9.46 5.61
C LYS A 77 14.40 -8.41 5.30
N THR A 78 14.58 -7.47 6.21
CA THR A 78 15.54 -6.37 6.08
C THR A 78 16.98 -6.83 6.33
N LEU A 79 17.94 -5.97 5.99
CA LEU A 79 19.37 -6.23 6.18
C LEU A 79 19.76 -6.46 7.65
N ASP A 80 19.06 -5.81 8.59
CA ASP A 80 19.22 -6.05 10.04
C ASP A 80 18.44 -7.27 10.55
N GLY A 81 17.86 -8.06 9.63
CA GLY A 81 17.26 -9.36 9.92
C GLY A 81 15.81 -9.33 10.37
N LYS A 82 15.15 -8.16 10.36
CA LYS A 82 13.74 -8.02 10.78
C LYS A 82 12.78 -8.50 9.70
N TYR A 83 11.79 -9.27 10.11
CA TYR A 83 10.66 -9.71 9.31
C TYR A 83 9.57 -8.64 9.28
N VAL A 84 9.20 -8.18 8.10
CA VAL A 84 8.28 -7.05 7.93
C VAL A 84 7.15 -7.41 6.96
N GLU A 85 5.92 -7.09 7.35
CA GLU A 85 4.76 -7.12 6.46
C GLU A 85 4.60 -5.75 5.80
N LEU A 86 4.39 -5.73 4.48
CA LEU A 86 4.18 -4.51 3.71
C LEU A 86 2.71 -4.37 3.39
N LYS A 87 2.13 -3.20 3.70
CA LYS A 87 0.78 -2.83 3.27
C LYS A 87 0.83 -1.55 2.47
N CYS A 88 0.00 -1.49 1.43
CA CYS A 88 -0.11 -0.34 0.54
C CYS A 88 -1.54 0.16 0.51
N SER A 89 -1.73 1.48 0.55
CA SER A 89 -3.00 2.13 0.23
C SER A 89 -2.77 3.28 -0.74
N ILE A 90 -3.70 3.44 -1.68
CA ILE A 90 -3.74 4.61 -2.57
C ILE A 90 -4.96 5.44 -2.21
N VAL A 91 -4.74 6.73 -2.00
CA VAL A 91 -5.76 7.74 -1.73
C VAL A 91 -5.94 8.57 -3.00
N THR A 92 -7.16 8.95 -3.34
CA THR A 92 -7.48 9.71 -4.57
C THR A 92 -8.48 10.81 -4.24
N ALA A 93 -8.78 11.70 -5.19
CA ALA A 93 -9.82 12.71 -4.99
C ALA A 93 -11.21 12.12 -4.65
N ALA A 94 -11.48 10.87 -5.07
CA ALA A 94 -12.74 10.17 -4.79
C ALA A 94 -12.72 9.37 -3.47
N ASN A 95 -11.55 9.19 -2.83
CA ASN A 95 -11.41 8.47 -1.57
C ASN A 95 -10.22 9.04 -0.80
N ASP A 96 -10.52 9.83 0.23
CA ASP A 96 -9.58 10.54 1.12
C ASP A 96 -9.07 9.67 2.28
N VAL A 97 -9.54 8.43 2.37
CA VAL A 97 -9.19 7.50 3.45
C VAL A 97 -8.25 6.40 2.96
N ALA A 98 -7.11 6.28 3.64
CA ALA A 98 -6.24 5.14 3.46
C ALA A 98 -6.84 3.90 4.16
N THR A 99 -6.95 2.81 3.40
CA THR A 99 -7.61 1.59 3.85
C THR A 99 -6.57 0.51 4.09
N ILE A 100 -6.22 0.28 5.37
CA ILE A 100 -5.22 -0.70 5.76
C ILE A 100 -5.95 -2.00 6.13
N ARG A 101 -5.68 -3.08 5.40
CA ARG A 101 -6.37 -4.36 5.54
C ARG A 101 -5.39 -5.52 5.69
N GLY A 102 -5.91 -6.63 6.22
CA GLY A 102 -5.19 -7.89 6.29
C GLY A 102 -4.03 -7.85 7.28
N ILE A 103 -4.16 -7.07 8.35
CA ILE A 103 -3.26 -7.15 9.50
C ILE A 103 -3.54 -8.49 10.19
N ARG A 104 -2.48 -9.26 10.45
CA ARG A 104 -2.54 -10.59 11.07
C ARG A 104 -1.85 -10.55 12.44
N PRO A 105 -2.54 -10.17 13.54
CA PRO A 105 -1.90 -9.99 14.84
C PRO A 105 -1.12 -11.22 15.36
N TRP A 106 -1.57 -12.43 15.03
CA TRP A 106 -0.90 -13.68 15.41
C TRP A 106 0.36 -13.98 14.60
N GLN A 107 0.58 -13.30 13.47
CA GLN A 107 1.75 -13.54 12.63
C GLN A 107 3.03 -13.19 13.40
N LYS A 108 4.05 -14.05 13.26
CA LYS A 108 5.35 -13.84 13.89
C LYS A 108 6.21 -12.98 12.97
N LEU A 109 6.17 -11.69 13.17
CA LEU A 109 6.95 -10.67 12.45
C LEU A 109 7.37 -9.58 13.43
N ASP A 110 8.28 -8.72 13.01
CA ASP A 110 8.87 -7.67 13.85
C ASP A 110 8.18 -6.31 13.64
N ALA A 111 7.78 -6.02 12.39
CA ALA A 111 7.21 -4.73 12.04
C ALA A 111 6.24 -4.78 10.84
N HIS A 112 5.52 -3.67 10.65
CA HIS A 112 4.74 -3.37 9.47
C HIS A 112 5.32 -2.12 8.80
N LEU A 113 5.48 -2.21 7.48
CA LEU A 113 5.75 -1.06 6.62
C LEU A 113 4.45 -0.71 5.89
N ILE A 114 3.82 0.40 6.32
CA ILE A 114 2.61 0.91 5.69
C ILE A 114 3.02 2.03 4.72
N VAL A 115 2.73 1.84 3.45
CA VAL A 115 2.96 2.84 2.40
C VAL A 115 1.62 3.41 1.97
N ILE A 116 1.47 4.73 2.05
CA ILE A 116 0.30 5.46 1.56
C ILE A 116 0.77 6.37 0.42
N ILE A 117 0.15 6.22 -0.75
CA ILE A 117 0.39 7.10 -1.90
C ILE A 117 -0.87 7.95 -2.09
N ASP A 118 -0.72 9.26 -1.93
CA ASP A 118 -1.78 10.24 -2.06
C ASP A 118 -1.77 10.86 -3.46
N PHE A 119 -2.74 10.43 -4.25
CA PHE A 119 -2.98 10.83 -5.63
C PHE A 119 -4.03 11.93 -5.77
N ARG A 120 -4.41 12.63 -4.68
CA ARG A 120 -5.31 13.80 -4.81
C ARG A 120 -4.71 14.90 -5.68
N ASN A 121 -3.37 14.99 -5.72
CA ASN A 121 -2.63 15.70 -6.76
C ASN A 121 -1.95 14.68 -7.69
N GLU A 122 -2.54 14.45 -8.85
CA GLU A 122 -2.05 13.42 -9.80
C GLU A 122 -0.71 13.77 -10.46
N ASP A 123 -0.38 15.06 -10.55
CA ASP A 123 0.88 15.54 -11.12
C ASP A 123 2.05 15.33 -10.16
N LYS A 124 1.78 15.41 -8.86
CA LYS A 124 2.77 15.32 -7.79
C LYS A 124 2.23 14.49 -6.61
N PRO A 125 2.22 13.16 -6.72
CA PRO A 125 1.71 12.30 -5.66
C PRO A 125 2.57 12.42 -4.40
N GLU A 126 1.95 12.59 -3.23
CA GLU A 126 2.66 12.56 -1.96
C GLU A 126 2.74 11.12 -1.44
N THR A 127 3.90 10.68 -0.95
CA THR A 127 4.07 9.33 -0.39
C THR A 127 4.50 9.37 1.05
N TYR A 128 3.86 8.52 1.86
CA TYR A 128 4.14 8.37 3.27
C TYR A 128 4.51 6.93 3.57
N CYS A 129 5.69 6.73 4.13
CA CYS A 129 6.16 5.44 4.61
C CYS A 129 6.15 5.43 6.13
N PHE A 130 5.26 4.63 6.72
CA PHE A 130 5.15 4.47 8.16
C PHE A 130 5.73 3.13 8.58
N TRP A 131 6.64 3.16 9.54
CA TRP A 131 7.22 1.97 10.15
C TRP A 131 6.67 1.82 11.56
N LEU A 132 5.95 0.74 11.81
CA LEU A 132 5.37 0.41 13.10
C LEU A 132 5.89 -0.96 13.53
N ASN A 133 6.41 -1.07 14.74
CA ASN A 133 6.67 -2.38 15.32
C ASN A 133 5.35 -3.12 15.61
N LYS A 134 5.44 -4.41 15.97
CA LYS A 134 4.27 -5.24 16.23
C LYS A 134 3.32 -4.65 17.31
N THR A 135 3.86 -4.16 18.42
CA THR A 135 3.03 -3.58 19.50
C THR A 135 2.37 -2.28 19.07
N GLU A 136 3.07 -1.45 18.29
CA GLU A 136 2.55 -0.18 17.77
C GLU A 136 1.38 -0.40 16.81
N ILE A 137 1.47 -1.35 15.88
CA ILE A 137 0.35 -1.62 14.96
C ILE A 137 -0.85 -2.21 15.71
N GLU A 138 -0.64 -3.02 16.75
CA GLU A 138 -1.71 -3.57 17.57
C GLU A 138 -2.44 -2.47 18.33
N GLU A 139 -1.70 -1.48 18.83
CA GLU A 139 -2.26 -0.31 19.50
C GLU A 139 -3.02 0.60 18.54
N GLU A 140 -2.50 0.81 17.33
CA GLU A 140 -3.22 1.56 16.29
C GLU A 140 -4.47 0.80 15.84
N CYS A 141 -4.46 -0.53 15.79
CA CYS A 141 -5.65 -1.33 15.56
C CYS A 141 -6.72 -1.08 16.64
N ARG A 142 -6.36 -0.96 17.91
CA ARG A 142 -7.31 -0.61 18.99
C ARG A 142 -7.81 0.82 18.85
N THR A 143 -6.88 1.75 18.67
CA THR A 143 -7.16 3.19 18.60
C THR A 143 -8.08 3.55 17.43
N LEU A 144 -7.82 2.97 16.26
CA LEU A 144 -8.60 3.19 15.03
C LEU A 144 -9.79 2.23 14.89
N LYS A 145 -10.13 1.50 15.97
CA LYS A 145 -11.26 0.58 16.05
C LYS A 145 -11.29 -0.43 14.88
N ALA A 146 -10.15 -1.08 14.63
CA ALA A 146 -10.00 -2.04 13.56
C ALA A 146 -11.06 -3.15 13.63
N GLY A 147 -11.67 -3.43 12.48
CA GLY A 147 -12.68 -4.46 12.31
C GLY A 147 -12.13 -5.71 11.62
N ALA A 148 -12.86 -6.81 11.73
CA ALA A 148 -12.59 -8.00 10.94
C ALA A 148 -12.79 -7.70 9.45
N VAL A 149 -11.82 -8.07 8.61
CA VAL A 149 -11.85 -7.79 7.15
C VAL A 149 -12.57 -8.88 6.36
N SER A 150 -12.66 -10.08 6.93
CA SER A 150 -13.22 -11.25 6.29
C SER A 150 -14.15 -12.01 7.23
N GLY A 151 -15.25 -12.53 6.69
CA GLY A 151 -16.23 -13.30 7.46
C GLY A 151 -17.20 -12.43 8.26
N THR A 152 -18.37 -12.97 8.56
CA THR A 152 -19.34 -12.31 9.44
C THR A 152 -18.84 -12.38 10.89
N LYS A 153 -19.34 -11.49 11.76
CA LYS A 153 -19.06 -11.58 13.21
C LYS A 153 -19.37 -12.97 13.77
N VAL A 154 -20.42 -13.61 13.27
CA VAL A 154 -20.83 -14.96 13.65
C VAL A 154 -19.79 -15.99 13.19
N ALA A 155 -19.32 -15.92 11.94
CA ALA A 155 -18.31 -16.83 11.41
C ALA A 155 -16.95 -16.72 12.13
N ASN A 156 -16.62 -15.54 12.65
CA ASN A 156 -15.36 -15.31 13.36
C ASN A 156 -15.41 -15.59 14.87
N ARG A 157 -16.57 -15.95 15.42
CA ARG A 157 -16.78 -16.05 16.89
C ARG A 157 -15.84 -17.03 17.58
N ALA A 158 -15.41 -18.09 16.86
CA ALA A 158 -14.48 -19.10 17.35
C ALA A 158 -13.09 -19.04 16.67
N ASN A 159 -12.85 -18.06 15.81
CA ASN A 159 -11.59 -17.95 15.08
C ASN A 159 -10.58 -17.18 15.92
N THR A 160 -9.46 -17.82 16.28
CA THR A 160 -8.34 -17.17 16.97
C THR A 160 -7.51 -16.28 16.04
N ASN A 161 -7.69 -16.44 14.73
CA ASN A 161 -6.93 -15.80 13.67
C ASN A 161 -7.83 -14.89 12.81
N ILE A 162 -8.28 -13.77 13.38
CA ILE A 162 -9.15 -12.78 12.72
C ILE A 162 -8.34 -11.67 12.04
N LEU A 163 -8.35 -11.62 10.71
CA LEU A 163 -7.67 -10.56 9.97
C LEU A 163 -8.31 -9.21 10.29
N LEU A 164 -7.48 -8.25 10.71
CA LEU A 164 -7.93 -6.92 11.08
C LEU A 164 -7.67 -5.91 9.97
N GLY A 165 -8.48 -4.86 9.98
CA GLY A 165 -8.33 -3.72 9.09
C GLY A 165 -8.95 -2.47 9.68
N PHE A 166 -8.33 -1.33 9.39
CA PHE A 166 -8.77 -0.02 9.83
C PHE A 166 -8.60 0.99 8.72
N ASN A 167 -9.20 2.15 8.93
CA ASN A 167 -9.16 3.29 8.04
C ASN A 167 -8.34 4.40 8.71
N LEU A 168 -7.50 5.08 7.95
CA LEU A 168 -6.75 6.25 8.39
C LEU A 168 -7.12 7.42 7.46
N ASN A 169 -7.72 8.47 8.02
CA ASN A 169 -8.01 9.67 7.26
C ASN A 169 -6.70 10.36 6.88
N VAL A 170 -6.45 10.59 5.59
CA VAL A 170 -5.21 11.21 5.13
C VAL A 170 -5.43 12.71 5.03
N ASP A 171 -5.53 13.35 6.18
CA ASP A 171 -5.67 14.79 6.30
C ASP A 171 -4.61 15.30 7.27
N LYS A 172 -3.83 16.29 6.84
CA LYS A 172 -2.79 16.91 7.68
C LYS A 172 -3.38 17.55 8.93
N GLU A 173 -4.68 17.83 8.96
CA GLU A 173 -5.40 18.33 10.14
C GLU A 173 -5.96 17.23 11.06
N ASP A 174 -6.09 15.98 10.57
CA ASP A 174 -6.59 14.85 11.36
C ASP A 174 -5.62 14.46 12.48
N ALA A 175 -6.17 14.28 13.70
CA ALA A 175 -5.36 14.00 14.88
C ALA A 175 -4.60 12.66 14.80
N HIS A 176 -5.19 11.64 14.19
CA HIS A 176 -4.53 10.34 14.02
C HIS A 176 -3.44 10.42 12.95
N PHE A 177 -3.70 11.10 11.84
CA PHE A 177 -2.69 11.27 10.80
C PHE A 177 -1.51 12.12 11.28
N LYS A 178 -1.76 13.25 11.96
CA LYS A 178 -0.71 14.05 12.64
C LYS A 178 0.15 13.18 13.56
N ARG A 179 -0.49 12.31 14.36
CA ARG A 179 0.21 11.38 15.25
C ARG A 179 1.09 10.40 14.46
N TRP A 180 0.57 9.83 13.37
CA TRP A 180 1.32 8.92 12.51
C TRP A 180 2.53 9.60 11.84
N LEU A 181 2.35 10.81 11.31
CA LEU A 181 3.41 11.63 10.75
C LEU A 181 4.53 11.88 11.76
N LYS A 182 4.18 12.16 13.02
CA LYS A 182 5.15 12.43 14.08
C LYS A 182 5.89 11.18 14.57
N ARG A 183 5.19 10.05 14.73
CA ARG A 183 5.74 8.86 15.40
C ARG A 183 6.36 7.84 14.46
N TYR A 184 5.70 7.58 13.32
CA TYR A 184 5.98 6.40 12.52
C TYR A 184 6.58 6.73 11.16
N LEU A 185 6.52 7.99 10.70
CA LEU A 185 7.07 8.38 9.41
C LEU A 185 8.57 8.06 9.32
N ARG A 186 8.97 7.45 8.21
CA ARG A 186 10.37 7.15 7.87
C ARG A 186 10.69 7.75 6.51
N LYS A 187 11.85 8.41 6.43
CA LYS A 187 12.35 9.06 5.21
C LYS A 187 13.51 8.32 4.56
N ASN A 188 14.02 7.28 5.21
CA ASN A 188 15.19 6.52 4.78
C ASN A 188 14.85 5.22 4.06
N ILE A 189 13.58 5.02 3.68
CA ILE A 189 13.15 3.88 2.87
C ILE A 189 13.26 4.29 1.41
N LEU A 190 14.05 3.55 0.64
CA LEU A 190 14.20 3.77 -0.79
C LEU A 190 12.94 3.27 -1.51
N LEU A 191 12.41 4.10 -2.42
CA LEU A 191 11.12 3.89 -3.07
C LEU A 191 11.25 3.56 -4.56
#